data_AF-A0A538FAM6-F1
#
_entry.id   AF-A0A538FAM6-F1
#
_cell.length_a   1.000
_cell.length_b   1.000
_cell.length_c   1.000
_cell.angle_alpha   90.00
_cell.angle_beta   90.00
_cell.angle_gamma   90.00
#
_symmetry.space_group_name_H-M   'P 1'
#
loop_
_entity.id
_entity.type
_entity.pdbx_description
1 polymer ?
#
loop_
_entity_poly.entity_id
_entity_poly.type
_entity_poly.pdbx_seq_one_letter_code
_entity_poly.pdbx_strand_id
1 'polypeptide(L)'
;MAIYFREDCRTLRDSLQLEMVVAQYCLQIRDVRTTAGVPVGDAVGVGVVAELEGHGDPLSHAILHGVAHVGAGEMAKRSAAAAARLGERGIGLPEEFADVGQATALGAWRTDAGGFEGEYALFADFEHPRGVGHAVALFVDPRRGGVVKHLGLLSPISEMGPGDPFHPEAMETVGISAAGAQIGELLERSYGESAVHSDDFRVLIATARARSMVPEGVAAGPGAV
;
A
#
# COMPACT_ATOMS: atom_id res chain seq x y z
N MET A 1 22.32 1.60 0.27
CA MET A 1 20.93 1.84 0.72
C MET A 1 20.32 0.60 1.38
N ALA A 2 20.61 -0.63 0.91
CA ALA A 2 20.03 -1.84 1.51
C ALA A 2 20.39 -2.02 3.00
N ILE A 3 21.58 -1.60 3.43
CA ILE A 3 21.97 -1.65 4.85
C ILE A 3 21.04 -0.79 5.71
N TYR A 4 20.83 0.49 5.36
CA TYR A 4 19.91 1.37 6.10
C TYR A 4 18.48 0.85 6.08
N PHE A 5 18.02 0.34 4.93
CA PHE A 5 16.70 -0.27 4.82
C PHE A 5 16.52 -1.45 5.78
N ARG A 6 17.52 -2.34 5.84
CA ARG A 6 17.53 -3.47 6.79
C ARG A 6 17.61 -3.01 8.25
N GLU A 7 18.43 -2.01 8.56
CA GLU A 7 18.54 -1.45 9.91
C GLU A 7 17.19 -0.89 10.39
N ASP A 8 16.52 -0.10 9.56
CA ASP A 8 15.21 0.49 9.89
C ASP A 8 14.13 -0.58 10.06
N CYS A 9 14.24 -1.70 9.34
CA CYS A 9 13.29 -2.81 9.46
C CYS A 9 13.55 -3.72 10.68
N ARG A 10 14.72 -3.66 11.31
CA ARG A 10 15.10 -4.61 12.37
C ARG A 10 14.27 -4.46 13.65
N THR A 11 13.75 -3.27 13.93
CA THR A 11 13.03 -2.97 15.18
C THR A 11 11.51 -3.02 15.03
N LEU A 12 11.02 -3.34 13.84
CA LEU A 12 9.59 -3.42 13.54
C LEU A 12 8.99 -4.68 14.17
N ARG A 13 7.70 -4.61 14.47
CA ARG A 13 7.02 -5.63 15.29
C ARG A 13 5.95 -6.41 14.52
N ASP A 14 5.53 -5.89 13.38
CA ASP A 14 4.44 -6.46 12.59
C ASP A 14 4.59 -6.12 11.10
N SER A 15 3.86 -6.87 10.28
CA SER A 15 3.84 -6.73 8.82
C SER A 15 3.36 -5.36 8.33
N LEU A 16 2.45 -4.69 9.05
CA LEU A 16 1.98 -3.37 8.65
C LEU A 16 3.09 -2.34 8.75
N GLN A 17 3.84 -2.35 9.86
CA GLN A 17 5.02 -1.49 10.03
C GLN A 17 6.06 -1.75 8.94
N LEU A 18 6.33 -3.02 8.62
CA LEU A 18 7.24 -3.38 7.53
C LEU A 18 6.77 -2.79 6.20
N GLU A 19 5.49 -2.97 5.85
CA GLU A 19 4.93 -2.42 4.62
C GLU A 19 5.02 -0.89 4.55
N MET A 20 4.77 -0.19 5.66
CA MET A 20 4.90 1.28 5.73
C MET A 20 6.34 1.74 5.47
N VAL A 21 7.32 1.11 6.11
CA VAL A 21 8.75 1.42 5.90
C VAL A 21 9.16 1.09 4.47
N VAL A 22 8.73 -0.06 3.95
CA VAL A 22 8.99 -0.46 2.57
C VAL A 22 8.41 0.56 1.58
N ALA A 23 7.15 0.98 1.77
CA ALA A 23 6.52 1.99 0.93
C ALA A 23 7.30 3.30 0.93
N GLN A 24 7.76 3.76 2.10
CA GLN A 24 8.60 4.94 2.22
C GLN A 24 9.93 4.79 1.43
N TYR A 25 10.59 3.63 1.54
CA TYR A 25 11.83 3.36 0.82
C TYR A 25 11.62 3.26 -0.70
N CYS A 26 10.50 2.68 -1.15
CA CYS A 26 10.14 2.65 -2.58
C CYS A 26 10.04 4.07 -3.16
N LEU A 27 9.44 5.01 -2.42
CA LEU A 27 9.37 6.43 -2.84
C LEU A 27 10.75 7.09 -2.85
N GLN A 28 11.53 6.91 -1.79
CA GLN A 28 12.87 7.49 -1.70
C GLN A 28 13.80 7.00 -2.81
N ILE A 29 13.78 5.69 -3.09
CA ILE A 29 14.60 5.07 -4.14
C ILE A 29 14.17 5.59 -5.52
N ARG A 30 12.86 5.66 -5.79
CA ARG A 30 12.31 6.21 -7.05
C ARG A 30 12.87 7.60 -7.34
N ASP A 31 12.94 8.45 -6.33
CA ASP A 31 13.31 9.86 -6.48
C ASP A 31 14.82 10.12 -6.51
N VAL A 32 15.66 9.07 -6.45
CA VAL A 32 17.12 9.22 -6.55
C VAL A 32 17.53 9.76 -7.91
N ARG A 33 18.36 10.81 -7.88
CA ARG A 33 18.93 11.47 -9.05
C ARG A 33 20.45 11.59 -8.94
N THR A 34 21.13 11.66 -10.09
CA THR A 34 22.55 12.04 -10.13
C THR A 34 22.73 13.51 -9.72
N THR A 35 23.98 13.93 -9.50
CA THR A 35 24.31 15.36 -9.28
C THR A 35 23.91 16.26 -10.45
N ALA A 36 23.78 15.71 -11.66
CA ALA A 36 23.29 16.40 -12.85
C ALA A 36 21.75 16.36 -13.00
N GLY A 37 21.01 15.82 -12.02
CA GLY A 37 19.55 15.77 -12.01
C GLY A 37 18.92 14.60 -12.79
N VAL A 38 19.72 13.70 -13.36
CA VAL A 38 19.24 12.55 -14.14
C VAL A 38 18.60 11.52 -13.19
N PRO A 39 17.35 11.07 -13.43
CA PRO A 39 16.71 10.05 -12.59
C PRO A 39 17.44 8.71 -12.74
N VAL A 40 17.80 8.11 -11.60
CA VAL A 40 18.50 6.82 -11.54
C VAL A 40 17.87 5.85 -10.54
N GLY A 41 16.66 6.15 -10.07
CA GLY A 41 15.95 5.35 -9.07
C GLY A 41 15.78 3.88 -9.46
N ASP A 42 15.48 3.59 -10.74
CA ASP A 42 15.38 2.21 -11.22
C ASP A 42 16.69 1.44 -11.07
N ALA A 43 17.82 2.03 -11.46
CA ALA A 43 19.14 1.40 -11.34
C ALA A 43 19.52 1.18 -9.87
N VAL A 44 19.22 2.15 -9.00
CA VAL A 44 19.42 2.03 -7.55
C VAL A 44 18.54 0.93 -6.97
N GLY A 45 17.26 0.86 -7.37
CA GLY A 45 16.31 -0.16 -6.95
C GLY A 45 16.77 -1.57 -7.33
N VAL A 46 17.26 -1.76 -8.56
CA VAL A 46 17.86 -3.03 -8.99
C VAL A 46 19.05 -3.41 -8.11
N GLY A 47 19.93 -2.45 -7.80
CA GLY A 47 21.06 -2.67 -6.89
C GLY A 47 20.62 -3.07 -5.48
N VAL A 48 19.62 -2.38 -4.91
CA VAL A 48 19.07 -2.69 -3.59
C VAL A 48 18.46 -4.10 -3.55
N VAL A 49 17.70 -4.50 -4.58
CA VAL A 49 17.13 -5.85 -4.67
C VAL A 49 18.22 -6.91 -4.72
N ALA A 50 19.27 -6.70 -5.52
CA ALA A 50 20.40 -7.62 -5.61
C ALA A 50 21.18 -7.72 -4.29
N GLU A 51 21.37 -6.61 -3.57
CA GLU A 51 22.01 -6.60 -2.24
C GLU A 51 21.18 -7.37 -1.20
N LEU A 52 19.86 -7.15 -1.16
CA LEU A 52 18.94 -7.87 -0.25
C LEU A 52 18.94 -9.38 -0.53
N GLU A 53 18.87 -9.77 -1.81
CA GLU A 53 18.96 -11.18 -2.20
C GLU A 53 20.32 -11.80 -1.83
N GLY A 54 21.40 -11.04 -2.03
CA GLY A 54 22.76 -11.46 -1.71
C GLY A 54 22.98 -11.70 -0.21
N HIS A 55 22.32 -10.94 0.66
CA HIS A 55 22.32 -11.21 2.10
C HIS A 55 21.69 -12.56 2.45
N GLY A 56 20.62 -12.94 1.73
CA GLY A 56 20.03 -14.28 1.83
C GLY A 56 19.54 -14.65 3.22
N ASP A 57 19.08 -13.67 3.99
CA ASP A 57 18.55 -13.85 5.35
C ASP A 57 17.04 -13.61 5.43
N PRO A 58 16.37 -14.06 6.50
CA PRO A 58 14.91 -13.92 6.63
C PRO A 58 14.41 -12.48 6.56
N LEU A 59 15.11 -11.51 7.15
CA LEU A 59 14.67 -10.11 7.12
C LEU A 59 14.70 -9.55 5.69
N SER A 60 15.75 -9.85 4.95
CA SER A 60 15.87 -9.45 3.54
C SER A 60 14.79 -10.11 2.69
N HIS A 61 14.43 -11.35 3.00
CA HIS A 61 13.31 -12.04 2.38
C HIS A 61 11.96 -11.33 2.63
N ALA A 62 11.69 -10.94 3.88
CA ALA A 62 10.48 -10.19 4.23
C ALA A 62 10.42 -8.81 3.55
N ILE A 63 11.54 -8.08 3.49
CA ILE A 63 11.62 -6.79 2.78
C ILE A 63 11.31 -6.98 1.30
N LEU A 64 11.88 -8.01 0.64
CA LEU A 64 11.62 -8.29 -0.77
C LEU A 64 10.14 -8.64 -1.03
N HIS A 65 9.51 -9.41 -0.13
CA HIS A 65 8.06 -9.65 -0.19
C HIS A 65 7.26 -8.35 -0.05
N GLY A 66 7.61 -7.50 0.92
CA GLY A 66 7.00 -6.19 1.10
C GLY A 66 7.11 -5.35 -0.18
N VAL A 67 8.31 -5.26 -0.77
CA VAL A 67 8.54 -4.46 -2.00
C VAL A 67 7.74 -5.01 -3.17
N ALA A 68 7.67 -6.35 -3.31
CA ALA A 68 6.86 -6.99 -4.34
C ALA A 68 5.38 -6.64 -4.20
N HIS A 69 4.88 -6.53 -2.97
CA HIS A 69 3.49 -6.24 -2.66
C HIS A 69 3.12 -4.75 -2.82
N VAL A 70 3.85 -3.86 -2.17
CA VAL A 70 3.51 -2.42 -2.10
C VAL A 70 4.13 -1.61 -3.23
N GLY A 71 5.26 -2.07 -3.77
CA GLY A 71 5.99 -1.37 -4.82
C GLY A 71 5.28 -1.39 -6.17
N ALA A 72 5.96 -0.81 -7.16
CA ALA A 72 5.52 -0.78 -8.55
C ALA A 72 6.69 -1.03 -9.51
N GLY A 73 6.36 -1.27 -10.78
CA GLY A 73 7.33 -1.33 -11.88
C GLY A 73 8.35 -2.48 -11.76
N GLU A 74 9.55 -2.22 -12.26
CA GLU A 74 10.61 -3.22 -12.37
C GLU A 74 11.16 -3.65 -11.01
N MET A 75 11.22 -2.75 -10.03
CA MET A 75 11.67 -3.06 -8.68
C MET A 75 10.75 -4.09 -8.01
N ALA A 76 9.43 -3.92 -8.08
CA ALA A 76 8.47 -4.88 -7.53
C ALA A 76 8.59 -6.27 -8.19
N LYS A 77 8.67 -6.31 -9.53
CA LYS A 77 8.84 -7.57 -10.28
C LYS A 77 10.12 -8.31 -9.89
N ARG A 78 11.24 -7.59 -9.77
CA ARG A 78 12.52 -8.18 -9.38
C ARG A 78 12.52 -8.63 -7.93
N SER A 79 11.89 -7.87 -7.03
CA SER A 79 11.74 -8.26 -5.64
C SER A 79 10.92 -9.54 -5.50
N ALA A 80 9.83 -9.68 -6.26
CA ALA A 80 9.04 -10.91 -6.29
C ALA A 80 9.89 -12.12 -6.73
N ALA A 81 10.67 -11.96 -7.81
CA ALA A 81 11.54 -13.00 -8.31
C ALA A 81 12.68 -13.35 -7.32
N ALA A 82 13.26 -12.34 -6.65
CA ALA A 82 14.30 -12.55 -5.64
C ALA A 82 13.75 -13.24 -4.39
N ALA A 83 12.57 -12.83 -3.91
CA ALA A 83 11.87 -13.50 -2.81
C ALA A 83 11.61 -14.97 -3.13
N ALA A 84 11.07 -15.27 -4.32
CA ALA A 84 10.86 -16.66 -4.76
C ALA A 84 12.16 -17.49 -4.71
N ARG A 85 13.28 -16.95 -5.21
CA ARG A 85 14.59 -17.63 -5.15
C ARG A 85 15.10 -17.84 -3.72
N LEU A 86 14.84 -16.91 -2.80
CA LEU A 86 15.17 -17.10 -1.38
C LEU A 86 14.31 -18.20 -0.75
N GLY A 87 13.02 -18.24 -1.07
CA GLY A 87 12.12 -19.33 -0.67
C GLY A 87 12.56 -20.70 -1.18
N GLU A 88 12.96 -20.81 -2.46
CA GLU A 88 13.50 -22.04 -3.06
C GLU A 88 14.78 -22.52 -2.36
N ARG A 89 15.58 -21.58 -1.81
CA ARG A 89 16.78 -21.88 -1.01
C ARG A 89 16.46 -22.26 0.44
N GLY A 90 15.18 -22.31 0.82
CA GLY A 90 14.73 -22.64 2.17
C GLY A 90 14.86 -21.49 3.17
N ILE A 91 15.08 -20.26 2.71
CA ILE A 91 15.06 -19.08 3.59
C ILE A 91 13.61 -18.72 3.86
N GLY A 92 13.15 -18.90 5.09
CA GLY A 92 11.80 -18.52 5.51
C GLY A 92 11.65 -17.02 5.75
N LEU A 93 10.43 -16.60 6.07
CA LEU A 93 10.15 -15.27 6.61
C LEU A 93 10.32 -15.28 8.15
N PRO A 94 10.70 -14.15 8.77
CA PRO A 94 10.59 -13.96 10.22
C PRO A 94 9.13 -14.15 10.66
N GLU A 95 8.93 -14.66 11.87
CA GLU A 95 7.61 -15.00 12.38
C GLU A 95 6.67 -13.78 12.44
N GLU A 96 7.22 -12.63 12.82
CA GLU A 96 6.54 -11.34 12.93
C GLU A 96 6.12 -10.74 11.57
N PHE A 97 6.71 -11.21 10.46
CA PHE A 97 6.43 -10.74 9.10
C PHE A 97 5.90 -11.84 8.17
N ALA A 98 5.51 -12.99 8.72
CA ALA A 98 5.12 -14.17 7.92
C ALA A 98 3.86 -13.94 7.07
N ASP A 99 3.10 -12.88 7.36
CA ASP A 99 1.87 -12.48 6.68
C ASP A 99 1.98 -11.11 5.99
N VAL A 100 3.21 -10.68 5.69
CA VAL A 100 3.45 -9.49 4.85
C VAL A 100 2.73 -9.64 3.51
N GLY A 101 2.01 -8.61 3.12
CA GLY A 101 1.19 -8.57 1.91
C GLY A 101 -0.11 -9.38 1.96
N GLN A 102 -0.46 -9.98 3.10
CA GLN A 102 -1.65 -10.84 3.23
C GLN A 102 -2.82 -10.14 3.95
N ALA A 103 -2.80 -8.81 4.04
CA ALA A 103 -3.92 -8.05 4.61
C ALA A 103 -5.20 -8.27 3.79
N THR A 104 -6.28 -8.69 4.47
CA THR A 104 -7.59 -8.95 3.87
C THR A 104 -8.57 -7.86 4.23
N ALA A 105 -9.40 -7.43 3.28
CA ALA A 105 -10.45 -6.44 3.54
C ALA A 105 -11.60 -7.08 4.32
N LEU A 106 -12.04 -6.43 5.40
CA LEU A 106 -13.13 -6.89 6.26
C LEU A 106 -14.46 -6.18 5.96
N GLY A 107 -14.39 -4.92 5.55
CA GLY A 107 -15.55 -4.09 5.26
C GLY A 107 -15.15 -2.78 4.61
N ALA A 108 -16.12 -2.13 3.97
CA ALA A 108 -15.94 -0.81 3.38
C ALA A 108 -17.21 0.02 3.52
N TRP A 109 -17.03 1.32 3.72
CA TRP A 109 -18.12 2.24 4.01
C TRP A 109 -17.90 3.61 3.41
N ARG A 110 -18.99 4.30 3.11
CA ARG A 110 -19.01 5.65 2.58
C ARG A 110 -19.92 6.54 3.41
N THR A 111 -19.52 7.80 3.58
CA THR A 111 -20.37 8.80 4.21
C THR A 111 -20.18 10.18 3.61
N ASP A 112 -21.28 10.89 3.41
CA ASP A 112 -21.29 12.31 3.06
C ASP A 112 -21.14 13.21 4.31
N ALA A 113 -21.16 12.61 5.52
CA ALA A 113 -20.94 13.33 6.77
C ALA A 113 -19.48 13.77 6.98
N GLY A 114 -18.56 13.34 6.11
CA GLY A 114 -17.13 13.69 6.19
C GLY A 114 -16.81 15.15 5.86
N GLY A 115 -17.74 15.91 5.27
CA GLY A 115 -17.42 17.23 4.75
C GLY A 115 -17.51 18.37 5.74
N PHE A 116 -16.36 18.75 6.33
CA PHE A 116 -16.05 20.19 6.27
C PHE A 116 -16.16 20.58 4.79
N GLU A 117 -17.07 21.50 4.45
CA GLU A 117 -17.22 22.05 3.09
C GLU A 117 -17.72 21.08 1.99
N GLY A 118 -18.44 20.00 2.32
CA GLY A 118 -19.17 19.18 1.33
C GLY A 118 -18.37 18.05 0.66
N GLU A 119 -17.37 17.53 1.36
CA GLU A 119 -16.59 16.33 1.01
C GLU A 119 -17.33 15.04 1.40
N TYR A 120 -16.99 13.91 0.77
CA TYR A 120 -17.38 12.58 1.25
C TYR A 120 -16.14 11.78 1.65
N ALA A 121 -16.32 10.82 2.56
CA ALA A 121 -15.27 9.91 3.01
C ALA A 121 -15.56 8.48 2.56
N LEU A 122 -14.52 7.76 2.18
CA LEU A 122 -14.53 6.33 1.88
C LEU A 122 -13.53 5.62 2.79
N PHE A 123 -13.99 4.58 3.46
CA PHE A 123 -13.21 3.78 4.38
C PHE A 123 -13.18 2.32 3.94
N ALA A 124 -12.06 1.65 4.18
CA ALA A 124 -11.95 0.20 4.08
C ALA A 124 -11.07 -0.34 5.21
N ASP A 125 -11.62 -1.27 5.98
CA ASP A 125 -10.91 -1.95 7.06
C ASP A 125 -10.21 -3.20 6.55
N PHE A 126 -9.03 -3.45 7.08
CA PHE A 126 -8.18 -4.57 6.74
C PHE A 126 -7.62 -5.23 8.00
N GLU A 127 -7.36 -6.53 7.90
CA GLU A 127 -6.68 -7.28 8.94
C GLU A 127 -5.60 -8.18 8.33
N HIS A 128 -4.44 -8.17 8.99
CA HIS A 128 -3.35 -9.10 8.74
C HIS A 128 -3.60 -10.40 9.52
N PRO A 129 -3.42 -11.60 8.92
CA PRO A 129 -3.66 -12.89 9.59
C PRO A 129 -3.02 -13.06 10.98
N ARG A 130 -1.90 -12.38 11.24
CA ARG A 130 -1.14 -12.43 12.50
C ARG A 130 -1.04 -11.06 13.18
N GLY A 131 -1.63 -10.01 12.60
CA GLY A 131 -1.27 -8.62 12.87
C GLY A 131 -2.42 -7.74 13.33
N VAL A 132 -2.10 -6.44 13.42
CA VAL A 132 -3.00 -5.36 13.81
C VAL A 132 -3.92 -5.01 12.63
N GLY A 133 -5.21 -4.82 12.92
CA GLY A 133 -6.15 -4.28 11.94
C GLY A 133 -5.85 -2.81 11.62
N HIS A 134 -6.13 -2.38 10.41
CA HIS A 134 -6.01 -0.97 10.02
C HIS A 134 -7.08 -0.59 9.01
N ALA A 135 -7.33 0.72 8.88
CA ALA A 135 -8.19 1.27 7.86
C ALA A 135 -7.42 2.13 6.88
N VAL A 136 -7.83 2.08 5.62
CA VAL A 136 -7.52 3.12 4.64
C VAL A 136 -8.71 4.09 4.57
N ALA A 137 -8.44 5.38 4.74
CA ALA A 137 -9.45 6.44 4.72
C ALA A 137 -9.15 7.47 3.63
N LEU A 138 -10.07 7.66 2.68
CA LEU A 138 -9.97 8.66 1.62
C LEU A 138 -11.03 9.74 1.86
N PHE A 139 -10.61 11.00 1.97
CA PHE A 139 -11.48 12.16 1.97
C PHE A 139 -11.44 12.83 0.60
N VAL A 140 -12.60 12.93 -0.04
CA VAL A 140 -12.73 13.27 -1.46
C VAL A 140 -13.46 14.59 -1.60
N ASP A 141 -12.86 15.52 -2.35
CA ASP A 141 -13.46 16.80 -2.70
C ASP A 141 -14.22 16.69 -4.04
N PRO A 142 -15.56 16.61 -4.04
CA PRO A 142 -16.34 16.52 -5.27
C PRO A 142 -16.29 17.80 -6.10
N ARG A 143 -16.06 18.97 -5.50
CA ARG A 143 -16.03 20.27 -6.21
C ARG A 143 -14.79 20.41 -7.07
N ARG A 144 -13.72 19.70 -6.72
CA ARG A 144 -12.47 19.63 -7.50
C ARG A 144 -12.41 18.43 -8.43
N GLY A 145 -13.58 17.92 -8.86
CA GLY A 145 -13.67 16.77 -9.77
C GLY A 145 -13.54 15.43 -9.08
N GLY A 146 -13.79 15.37 -7.76
CA GLY A 146 -13.71 14.13 -6.99
C GLY A 146 -12.27 13.65 -6.79
N VAL A 147 -11.39 14.54 -6.35
CA VAL A 147 -9.98 14.23 -6.03
C VAL A 147 -9.80 13.97 -4.54
N VAL A 148 -8.84 13.13 -4.19
CA VAL A 148 -8.45 12.85 -2.80
C VAL A 148 -7.71 14.06 -2.24
N LYS A 149 -8.28 14.63 -1.17
CA LYS A 149 -7.69 15.75 -0.42
C LYS A 149 -6.87 15.26 0.77
N HIS A 150 -7.37 14.22 1.46
CA HIS A 150 -6.69 13.59 2.58
C HIS A 150 -6.73 12.07 2.47
N LEU A 151 -5.60 11.44 2.77
CA LEU A 151 -5.44 10.00 2.86
C LEU A 151 -4.94 9.63 4.26
N GLY A 152 -5.66 8.73 4.92
CA GLY A 152 -5.36 8.24 6.25
C GLY A 152 -5.02 6.75 6.24
N LEU A 153 -4.07 6.37 7.08
CA LEU A 153 -3.87 5.01 7.54
C LEU A 153 -4.14 5.02 9.05
N LEU A 154 -5.24 4.40 9.47
CA LEU A 154 -5.83 4.55 10.81
C LEU A 154 -6.04 3.18 11.47
N SER A 155 -6.43 3.17 12.74
CA SER A 155 -7.06 1.99 13.35
C SER A 155 -8.35 1.62 12.59
N PRO A 156 -8.82 0.37 12.68
CA PRO A 156 -10.05 -0.07 12.02
C PRO A 156 -11.22 0.85 12.40
N ILE A 157 -12.00 1.24 11.41
CA ILE A 157 -13.18 2.07 11.61
C ILE A 157 -14.23 1.31 12.43
N SER A 158 -14.28 -0.02 12.32
CA SER A 158 -15.12 -0.87 13.16
C SER A 158 -14.79 -0.85 14.66
N GLU A 159 -13.63 -0.32 15.06
CA GLU A 159 -13.27 -0.15 16.47
C GLU A 159 -13.75 1.20 17.06
N MET A 160 -14.30 2.09 16.24
CA MET A 160 -14.88 3.35 16.73
C MET A 160 -16.11 3.08 17.60
N GLY A 161 -16.46 4.03 18.47
CA GLY A 161 -17.65 3.89 19.31
C GLY A 161 -18.95 4.10 18.52
N PRO A 162 -20.09 3.51 18.92
CA PRO A 162 -21.38 3.61 18.22
C PRO A 162 -22.02 5.02 18.17
N GLY A 163 -21.33 6.04 18.71
CA GLY A 163 -21.70 7.45 18.60
C GLY A 163 -20.77 8.28 17.71
N ASP A 164 -19.73 7.68 17.12
CA ASP A 164 -18.83 8.35 16.20
C ASP A 164 -19.52 8.52 14.83
N PRO A 165 -19.48 9.71 14.19
CA PRO A 165 -20.06 9.91 12.87
C PRO A 165 -19.43 9.04 11.77
N PHE A 166 -18.21 8.52 12.01
CA PHE A 166 -17.53 7.59 11.14
C PHE A 166 -17.66 6.14 11.60
N HIS A 167 -18.50 5.82 12.59
CA HIS A 167 -18.79 4.43 12.95
C HIS A 167 -19.53 3.71 11.80
N PRO A 168 -19.26 2.42 11.51
CA PRO A 168 -19.91 1.67 10.42
C PRO A 168 -21.43 1.75 10.37
N GLU A 169 -22.11 1.72 11.52
CA GLU A 169 -23.58 1.79 11.60
C GLU A 169 -24.17 3.14 11.14
N ALA A 170 -23.37 4.20 11.17
CA ALA A 170 -23.77 5.54 10.73
C ALA A 170 -23.49 5.81 9.24
N MET A 171 -22.92 4.83 8.52
CA MET A 171 -22.42 4.99 7.16
C MET A 171 -23.09 4.02 6.18
N GLU A 172 -23.03 4.37 4.90
CA GLU A 172 -23.45 3.47 3.82
C GLU A 172 -22.41 2.35 3.65
N THR A 173 -22.83 1.10 3.72
CA THR A 173 -21.95 -0.03 3.40
C THR A 173 -21.69 -0.10 1.89
N VAL A 174 -20.43 -0.25 1.51
CA VAL A 174 -19.99 -0.44 0.12
C VAL A 174 -19.43 -1.85 -0.03
N GLY A 175 -19.79 -2.55 -1.11
CA GLY A 175 -19.23 -3.87 -1.38
C GLY A 175 -17.71 -3.79 -1.58
N ILE A 176 -16.95 -4.71 -0.98
CA ILE A 176 -15.46 -4.69 -0.97
C ILE A 176 -14.87 -4.50 -2.37
N SER A 177 -15.30 -5.28 -3.37
CA SER A 177 -14.76 -5.14 -4.73
C SER A 177 -15.10 -3.80 -5.37
N ALA A 178 -16.27 -3.22 -5.08
CA ALA A 178 -16.67 -1.91 -5.58
C ALA A 178 -15.86 -0.80 -4.90
N ALA A 179 -15.64 -0.92 -3.58
CA ALA A 179 -14.77 -0.01 -2.83
C ALA A 179 -13.33 -0.08 -3.36
N GLY A 180 -12.80 -1.27 -3.63
CA GLY A 180 -11.47 -1.46 -4.22
C GLY A 180 -11.31 -0.74 -5.56
N ALA A 181 -12.27 -0.92 -6.47
CA ALA A 181 -12.29 -0.21 -7.75
C ALA A 181 -12.36 1.32 -7.55
N GLN A 182 -13.25 1.79 -6.67
CA GLN A 182 -13.42 3.21 -6.39
C GLN A 182 -12.15 3.84 -5.77
N ILE A 183 -11.49 3.16 -4.83
CA ILE A 183 -10.21 3.61 -4.25
C ILE A 183 -9.16 3.71 -5.37
N GLY A 184 -9.04 2.68 -6.22
CA GLY A 184 -8.11 2.68 -7.34
C GLY A 184 -8.31 3.88 -8.27
N GLU A 185 -9.55 4.12 -8.71
CA GLU A 185 -9.90 5.26 -9.58
C GLU A 185 -9.62 6.62 -8.92
N LEU A 186 -9.94 6.76 -7.62
CA LEU A 186 -9.69 8.00 -6.89
C LEU A 186 -8.20 8.29 -6.75
N LEU A 187 -7.38 7.27 -6.47
CA LEU A 187 -5.93 7.40 -6.38
C LEU A 187 -5.32 7.75 -7.74
N GLU A 188 -5.74 7.07 -8.81
CA GLU A 188 -5.30 7.36 -10.18
C GLU A 188 -5.67 8.79 -10.60
N ARG A 189 -6.90 9.23 -10.33
CA ARG A 189 -7.35 10.60 -10.63
C ARG A 189 -6.55 11.67 -9.88
N SER A 190 -6.16 11.38 -8.64
CA SER A 190 -5.53 12.37 -7.75
C SER A 190 -4.02 12.43 -7.89
N TYR A 191 -3.38 11.31 -8.24
CA TYR A 191 -1.93 11.16 -8.25
C TYR A 191 -1.36 10.73 -9.62
N GLY A 192 -2.21 10.47 -10.62
CA GLY A 192 -1.88 10.04 -11.98
C GLY A 192 -1.88 8.51 -12.19
N GLU A 193 -1.62 8.06 -13.43
CA GLU A 193 -1.53 6.62 -13.85
C GLU A 193 -0.54 5.79 -13.02
N SER A 194 0.27 6.45 -12.22
CA SER A 194 0.95 5.84 -11.11
C SER A 194 1.05 6.89 -10.01
N ALA A 195 1.00 6.47 -8.77
CA ALA A 195 1.41 7.23 -7.58
C ALA A 195 2.86 7.83 -7.67
N VAL A 196 3.50 7.79 -8.84
CA VAL A 196 4.79 8.34 -9.28
C VAL A 196 5.02 9.80 -8.89
N HIS A 197 3.99 10.60 -8.64
CA HIS A 197 4.15 11.99 -8.19
C HIS A 197 3.88 12.22 -6.71
N SER A 198 3.40 11.21 -5.97
CA SER A 198 3.20 11.33 -4.54
C SER A 198 4.49 10.99 -3.79
N ASP A 199 4.80 11.77 -2.75
CA ASP A 199 5.80 11.50 -1.72
C ASP A 199 5.18 10.87 -0.45
N ASP A 200 3.87 10.61 -0.49
CA ASP A 200 3.12 10.02 0.61
C ASP A 200 3.07 8.50 0.50
N PHE A 201 3.79 7.80 1.38
CA PHE A 201 3.83 6.33 1.41
C PHE A 201 2.44 5.69 1.54
N ARG A 202 1.47 6.40 2.13
CA ARG A 202 0.10 5.91 2.28
C ARG A 202 -0.56 5.67 0.94
N VAL A 203 -0.17 6.39 -0.11
CA VAL A 203 -0.69 6.18 -1.46
C VAL A 203 -0.29 4.80 -2.00
N LEU A 204 0.95 4.36 -1.75
CA LEU A 204 1.39 3.02 -2.15
C LEU A 204 0.65 1.92 -1.38
N ILE A 205 0.45 2.11 -0.07
CA ILE A 205 -0.33 1.17 0.77
C ILE A 205 -1.79 1.11 0.28
N ALA A 206 -2.44 2.26 0.11
CA ALA A 206 -3.83 2.33 -0.37
C ALA A 206 -3.97 1.71 -1.77
N THR A 207 -2.99 1.90 -2.65
CA THR A 207 -2.97 1.25 -3.97
C THR A 207 -2.84 -0.27 -3.85
N ALA A 208 -1.94 -0.77 -3.00
CA ALA A 208 -1.78 -2.20 -2.77
C ALA A 208 -3.07 -2.83 -2.19
N ARG A 209 -3.73 -2.11 -1.28
CA ARG A 209 -5.02 -2.52 -0.70
C ARG A 209 -6.15 -2.49 -1.73
N ALA A 210 -6.26 -1.45 -2.55
CA ALA A 210 -7.24 -1.40 -3.63
C ALA A 210 -7.09 -2.59 -4.59
N ARG A 211 -5.84 -2.95 -4.94
CA ARG A 211 -5.55 -4.13 -5.77
C ARG A 211 -6.01 -5.44 -5.12
N SER A 212 -5.80 -5.63 -3.81
CA SER A 212 -6.19 -6.88 -3.13
C SER A 212 -7.70 -7.04 -2.94
N MET A 213 -8.47 -5.95 -3.06
CA MET A 213 -9.93 -5.96 -2.96
C MET A 213 -10.64 -6.36 -4.27
N VAL A 214 -9.95 -6.29 -5.41
CA VAL A 214 -10.53 -6.59 -6.72
C VAL A 214 -10.12 -8.01 -7.14
N PRO A 215 -11.07 -8.90 -7.49
CA PRO A 215 -10.74 -10.24 -7.97
C PRO A 215 -9.83 -10.20 -9.19
N GLU A 216 -8.85 -11.11 -9.24
CA GLU A 216 -8.00 -11.28 -10.42
C GLU A 216 -8.87 -11.55 -11.66
N GLY A 217 -8.80 -10.66 -12.66
CA GLY A 217 -9.56 -10.75 -13.91
C GLY A 217 -10.63 -9.67 -14.14
N VAL A 218 -10.81 -8.70 -13.21
CA VAL A 218 -11.77 -7.59 -13.36
C VAL A 218 -11.08 -6.24 -13.70
N ALA A 219 -9.75 -6.20 -13.80
CA ALA A 219 -9.00 -5.00 -14.17
C ALA A 219 -9.19 -4.63 -15.66
N ALA A 220 -9.99 -3.57 -15.89
CA ALA A 220 -10.10 -2.72 -17.07
C ALA A 220 -10.28 -3.41 -18.44
N GLY A 221 -11.53 -3.69 -18.80
CA GLY A 221 -11.93 -3.67 -20.21
C GLY A 221 -11.98 -2.21 -20.69
N PRO A 222 -11.29 -1.84 -21.79
CA PRO A 222 -11.52 -0.53 -22.40
C PRO A 222 -12.96 -0.47 -22.88
N GLY A 223 -13.66 0.60 -22.49
CA GLY A 223 -15.03 0.86 -22.94
C GLY A 223 -15.09 0.84 -24.47
N ALA A 224 -15.81 -0.14 -25.00
CA ALA A 224 -16.38 -0.08 -26.32
C ALA A 224 -17.83 0.40 -26.16
N VAL A 225 -18.09 1.69 -26.41
CA VAL A 225 -19.05 2.20 -27.42
C VAL A 225 -18.63 3.62 -27.78
#